data_AF-A0A376KY67-F1
#
_entry.id   AF-A0A376KY67-F1
#
_cell.length_a   1.000
_cell.length_b   1.000
_cell.length_c   1.000
_cell.angle_alpha   90.00
_cell.angle_beta   90.00
_cell.angle_gamma   90.00
#
_symmetry.space_group_name_H-M   'P 1'
#
loop_
_entity.id
_entity.type
_entity.pdbx_description
1 polymer ?
#
loop_
_entity_poly.entity_id
_entity_poly.type
_entity_poly.pdbx_seq_one_letter_code
_entity_poly.pdbx_strand_id
1 'polypeptide(L)'
;MNTTLINRGEQWVHEGGVATGTIINRDGYQSVKSGGLATGTIINTGAEGGPDSENVSSGQMVGGTAESTTINKNGRQVIWSSGVARDTLIYAGGDQTVHGHALDTTLNGGYQYVHRTDLR
;
A
#
# COMPACT_ATOMS: atom_id res chain seq x y z
N MET A 1 -10.32 -14.41 -0.34
CA MET A 1 -10.62 -14.25 1.10
C MET A 1 -10.65 -12.77 1.42
N ASN A 2 -11.80 -12.24 1.89
CA ASN A 2 -11.90 -10.84 2.30
C ASN A 2 -11.44 -10.70 3.76
N THR A 3 -10.32 -10.02 3.99
CA THR A 3 -9.74 -9.82 5.32
C THR A 3 -9.93 -8.37 5.75
N THR A 4 -10.29 -8.11 7.01
CA THR A 4 -10.32 -6.75 7.57
C THR A 4 -9.24 -6.63 8.64
N LEU A 5 -8.35 -5.64 8.50
CA LEU A 5 -7.28 -5.35 9.44
C LEU A 5 -7.63 -4.09 10.23
N ILE A 6 -7.71 -4.21 11.54
CA ILE A 6 -8.03 -3.13 12.49
C ILE A 6 -7.17 -3.28 13.74
N ASN A 7 -6.95 -2.19 14.49
CA ASN A 7 -6.31 -2.21 15.81
C ASN A 7 -4.97 -2.97 15.81
N ARG A 8 -4.09 -2.65 14.84
CA ARG A 8 -2.79 -3.32 14.63
C ARG A 8 -2.88 -4.78 14.18
N GLY A 9 -4.02 -5.21 13.66
CA GLY A 9 -4.14 -6.48 12.95
C GLY A 9 -3.22 -6.49 11.72
N GLU A 10 -2.53 -7.61 11.52
CA GLU A 10 -1.53 -7.75 10.46
C GLU A 10 -1.90 -8.87 9.48
N GLN A 11 -1.58 -8.67 8.20
CA GLN A 11 -1.59 -9.73 7.20
C GLN A 11 -0.25 -9.77 6.47
N TRP A 12 0.37 -10.95 6.50
CA TRP A 12 1.63 -11.22 5.81
C TRP A 12 1.35 -12.10 4.60
N VAL A 13 1.50 -11.55 3.40
CA VAL A 13 1.32 -12.27 2.14
C VAL A 13 2.70 -12.73 1.66
N HIS A 14 3.02 -13.99 1.92
CA HIS A 14 4.29 -14.60 1.55
C HIS A 14 4.33 -15.03 0.07
N GLU A 15 5.48 -15.51 -0.37
CA GLU A 15 5.68 -16.06 -1.72
C GLU A 15 4.61 -17.10 -2.08
N GLY A 16 4.00 -16.93 -3.26
CA GLY A 16 2.88 -17.77 -3.73
C GLY A 16 1.54 -17.49 -3.04
N GLY A 17 1.52 -16.67 -1.99
CA GLY A 17 0.31 -16.25 -1.30
C GLY A 17 -0.48 -15.21 -2.10
N VAL A 18 -1.80 -15.30 -2.04
CA VAL A 18 -2.73 -14.35 -2.69
C VAL A 18 -3.73 -13.82 -1.66
N ALA A 19 -3.75 -12.50 -1.47
CA ALA A 19 -4.77 -11.79 -0.71
C ALA A 19 -5.72 -11.04 -1.67
N THR A 20 -7.03 -11.11 -1.42
CA THR A 20 -8.06 -10.54 -2.32
C THR A 20 -9.04 -9.71 -1.51
N GLY A 21 -9.20 -8.42 -1.79
CA GLY A 21 -10.20 -7.60 -1.09
C GLY A 21 -9.88 -7.35 0.38
N THR A 22 -8.58 -7.23 0.72
CA THR A 22 -8.19 -6.84 2.09
C THR A 22 -8.57 -5.38 2.34
N ILE A 23 -9.23 -5.12 3.46
CA ILE A 23 -9.55 -3.77 3.93
C ILE A 23 -8.63 -3.44 5.11
N ILE A 24 -7.79 -2.43 4.95
CA ILE A 24 -6.84 -1.96 5.96
C ILE A 24 -7.40 -0.70 6.61
N ASN A 25 -7.97 -0.86 7.81
CA ASN A 25 -8.52 0.23 8.62
C ASN A 25 -7.53 0.61 9.73
N ARG A 26 -7.93 1.54 10.62
CA ARG A 26 -7.11 2.15 11.69
C ARG A 26 -6.01 1.22 12.25
N ASP A 27 -4.77 1.66 12.06
CA ASP A 27 -3.52 1.02 12.51
C ASP A 27 -3.26 -0.39 11.95
N GLY A 28 -4.09 -0.89 11.03
CA GLY A 28 -3.90 -2.17 10.36
C GLY A 28 -2.69 -2.16 9.40
N TYR A 29 -2.12 -3.34 9.17
CA TYR A 29 -0.88 -3.49 8.40
C TYR A 29 -0.91 -4.70 7.46
N GLN A 30 -0.74 -4.47 6.16
CA GLN A 30 -0.53 -5.56 5.19
C GLN A 30 0.91 -5.50 4.64
N SER A 31 1.67 -6.59 4.79
CA SER A 31 2.95 -6.77 4.12
C SER A 31 2.82 -7.74 2.97
N VAL A 32 2.99 -7.27 1.74
CA VAL A 32 3.07 -8.10 0.54
C VAL A 32 4.54 -8.36 0.26
N LYS A 33 5.02 -9.55 0.64
CA LYS A 33 6.44 -9.93 0.47
C LYS A 33 6.75 -10.26 -0.99
N SER A 34 8.03 -10.37 -1.31
CA SER A 34 8.48 -10.83 -2.64
C SER A 34 7.77 -12.14 -3.01
N GLY A 35 7.29 -12.22 -4.26
CA GLY A 35 6.49 -13.35 -4.76
C GLY A 35 5.04 -13.44 -4.23
N GLY A 36 4.62 -12.56 -3.32
CA GLY A 36 3.24 -12.45 -2.87
C GLY A 36 2.40 -11.50 -3.75
N LEU A 37 1.09 -11.73 -3.80
CA LEU A 37 0.12 -10.94 -4.56
C LEU A 37 -1.02 -10.44 -3.67
N ALA A 38 -1.31 -9.15 -3.72
CA ALA A 38 -2.53 -8.56 -3.17
C ALA A 38 -3.37 -7.93 -4.27
N THR A 39 -4.67 -8.22 -4.31
CA THR A 39 -5.60 -7.68 -5.30
C THR A 39 -6.78 -6.98 -4.62
N GLY A 40 -7.20 -5.82 -5.13
CA GLY A 40 -8.38 -5.11 -4.63
C GLY A 40 -8.24 -4.62 -3.18
N THR A 41 -7.01 -4.33 -2.73
CA THR A 41 -6.80 -3.82 -1.36
C THR A 41 -7.41 -2.42 -1.23
N ILE A 42 -8.13 -2.18 -0.13
CA ILE A 42 -8.66 -0.87 0.26
C ILE A 42 -7.88 -0.37 1.48
N ILE A 43 -7.23 0.80 1.39
CA ILE A 43 -6.37 1.34 2.44
C ILE A 43 -6.98 2.62 3.02
N ASN A 44 -7.21 2.63 4.33
CA ASN A 44 -7.84 3.72 5.08
C ASN A 44 -6.99 4.25 6.25
N THR A 45 -5.71 3.85 6.34
CA THR A 45 -4.77 4.24 7.42
C THR A 45 -3.31 4.25 6.91
N GLY A 46 -2.41 4.88 7.67
CA GLY A 46 -0.96 4.93 7.43
C GLY A 46 -0.42 6.30 7.05
N ALA A 47 -1.25 7.24 6.62
CA ALA A 47 -0.87 8.60 6.23
C ALA A 47 -1.30 9.68 7.24
N GLU A 48 -1.69 9.32 8.48
CA GLU A 48 -2.14 10.26 9.50
C GLU A 48 -1.06 11.29 9.90
N GLY A 49 0.22 10.93 9.74
CA GLY A 49 1.36 11.83 9.96
C GLY A 49 1.59 12.84 8.83
N GLY A 50 0.78 12.83 7.77
CA GLY A 50 0.94 13.68 6.61
C GLY A 50 1.96 13.15 5.58
N PRO A 51 2.22 13.92 4.52
CA PRO A 51 2.94 13.48 3.33
C PRO A 51 4.42 13.19 3.58
N ASP A 52 5.05 13.91 4.51
CA ASP A 52 6.45 13.74 4.90
C ASP A 52 6.66 12.59 5.90
N SER A 53 5.59 11.89 6.29
CA SER A 53 5.67 10.79 7.26
C SER A 53 6.22 9.52 6.61
N GLU A 54 7.35 9.04 7.12
CA GLU A 54 7.93 7.73 6.77
C GLU A 54 7.27 6.57 7.54
N ASN A 55 5.96 6.66 7.84
CA ASN A 55 5.27 5.63 8.58
C ASN A 55 5.21 4.32 7.78
N VAL A 56 5.96 3.32 8.24
CA VAL A 56 5.99 1.96 7.68
C VAL A 56 5.31 0.93 8.58
N SER A 57 4.64 1.38 9.65
CA SER A 57 4.03 0.53 10.68
C SER A 57 2.54 0.24 10.48
N SER A 58 1.92 0.87 9.48
CA SER A 58 0.49 0.69 9.12
C SER A 58 0.28 1.01 7.63
N GLY A 59 -0.87 0.61 7.08
CA GLY A 59 -1.14 0.70 5.65
C GLY A 59 -0.67 -0.55 4.88
N GLN A 60 -0.36 -0.40 3.59
CA GLN A 60 0.12 -1.49 2.74
C GLN A 60 1.59 -1.31 2.37
N MET A 61 2.42 -2.30 2.69
CA MET A 61 3.84 -2.36 2.31
C MET A 61 4.04 -3.39 1.20
N VAL A 62 4.45 -2.94 0.02
CA VAL A 62 4.54 -3.76 -1.19
C VAL A 62 6.00 -4.02 -1.54
N GLY A 63 6.49 -5.21 -1.22
CA GLY A 63 7.74 -5.77 -1.74
C GLY A 63 7.54 -6.82 -2.85
N GLY A 64 6.32 -7.35 -2.98
CA GLY A 64 5.85 -8.20 -4.09
C GLY A 64 4.98 -7.41 -5.08
N THR A 65 3.78 -7.91 -5.39
CA THR A 65 2.84 -7.25 -6.33
C THR A 65 1.53 -6.86 -5.66
N ALA A 66 1.08 -5.63 -5.88
CA ALA A 66 -0.26 -5.15 -5.53
C ALA A 66 -1.01 -4.71 -6.79
N GLU A 67 -2.26 -5.14 -6.96
CA GLU A 67 -3.09 -4.82 -8.14
C GLU A 67 -4.45 -4.27 -7.72
N SER A 68 -4.94 -3.26 -8.44
CA SER A 68 -6.25 -2.65 -8.20
C SER A 68 -6.41 -2.08 -6.77
N THR A 69 -5.34 -1.48 -6.23
CA THR A 69 -5.38 -0.89 -4.89
C THR A 69 -6.18 0.42 -4.90
N THR A 70 -7.07 0.60 -3.93
CA THR A 70 -7.71 1.89 -3.64
C THR A 70 -7.16 2.48 -2.34
N ILE A 71 -6.61 3.68 -2.42
CA ILE A 71 -6.08 4.43 -1.28
C ILE A 71 -7.04 5.57 -0.97
N ASN A 72 -7.74 5.48 0.15
CA ASN A 72 -8.65 6.52 0.61
C ASN A 72 -7.92 7.55 1.48
N LYS A 73 -8.66 8.55 1.98
CA LYS A 73 -8.15 9.50 2.96
C LYS A 73 -7.47 8.79 4.12
N ASN A 74 -6.29 9.28 4.50
CA ASN A 74 -5.37 8.73 5.50
C ASN A 74 -4.75 7.38 5.11
N GLY A 75 -5.05 6.81 3.94
CA GLY A 75 -4.44 5.58 3.46
C GLY A 75 -3.01 5.80 2.98
N ARG A 76 -2.11 4.86 3.29
CA ARG A 76 -0.75 4.82 2.72
C ARG A 76 -0.42 3.48 2.07
N GLN A 77 0.05 3.53 0.83
CA GLN A 77 0.77 2.44 0.19
C GLN A 77 2.25 2.81 0.05
N VAL A 78 3.16 1.94 0.48
CA VAL A 78 4.60 2.09 0.23
C VAL A 78 5.05 0.95 -0.66
N ILE A 79 5.62 1.29 -1.82
CA ILE A 79 6.19 0.34 -2.77
C ILE A 79 7.69 0.34 -2.58
N TRP A 80 8.22 -0.74 -2.00
CA TRP A 80 9.65 -0.94 -1.79
C TRP A 80 10.38 -1.14 -3.12
N SER A 81 11.71 -1.08 -3.13
CA SER A 81 12.51 -1.09 -4.36
C SER A 81 12.28 -2.31 -5.26
N SER A 82 11.88 -3.47 -4.70
CA SER A 82 11.50 -4.67 -5.47
C SER A 82 10.00 -4.77 -5.79
N GLY A 83 9.19 -3.91 -5.20
CA GLY A 83 7.74 -3.95 -5.27
C GLY A 83 7.19 -3.37 -6.57
N VAL A 84 6.02 -3.88 -6.95
CA VAL A 84 5.24 -3.39 -8.08
C VAL A 84 3.80 -3.14 -7.62
N ALA A 85 3.28 -1.93 -7.86
CA ALA A 85 1.85 -1.66 -7.78
C ALA A 85 1.29 -1.36 -9.17
N ARG A 86 0.15 -1.97 -9.51
CA ARG A 86 -0.59 -1.74 -10.76
C ARG A 86 -2.00 -1.26 -10.48
N ASP A 87 -2.53 -0.38 -11.33
CA ASP A 87 -3.90 0.10 -11.27
C ASP A 87 -4.28 0.67 -9.90
N THR A 88 -3.46 1.61 -9.40
CA THR A 88 -3.71 2.22 -8.09
C THR A 88 -4.56 3.47 -8.22
N LEU A 89 -5.68 3.53 -7.49
CA LEU A 89 -6.52 4.72 -7.37
C LEU A 89 -6.28 5.41 -6.03
N ILE A 90 -5.92 6.68 -6.04
CA ILE A 90 -5.60 7.46 -4.83
C ILE A 90 -6.56 8.64 -4.69
N TYR A 91 -7.41 8.63 -3.67
CA TYR A 91 -8.32 9.71 -3.35
C TYR A 91 -7.67 10.81 -2.50
N ALA A 92 -8.33 11.96 -2.40
CA ALA A 92 -7.87 13.10 -1.61
C ALA A 92 -7.48 12.72 -0.17
N GLY A 93 -6.25 13.06 0.19
CA GLY A 93 -5.63 12.75 1.49
C GLY A 93 -5.10 11.32 1.63
N GLY A 94 -5.07 10.53 0.56
CA GLY A 94 -4.32 9.28 0.48
C GLY A 94 -2.96 9.47 -0.18
N ASP A 95 -2.00 8.62 0.19
CA ASP A 95 -0.60 8.71 -0.22
C ASP A 95 -0.09 7.37 -0.81
N GLN A 96 0.67 7.45 -1.90
CA GLN A 96 1.54 6.37 -2.38
C GLN A 96 3.00 6.82 -2.39
N THR A 97 3.86 6.09 -1.69
CA THR A 97 5.31 6.30 -1.68
C THR A 97 5.97 5.25 -2.56
N VAL A 98 6.73 5.67 -3.57
CA VAL A 98 7.27 4.80 -4.62
C VAL A 98 8.80 4.79 -4.57
N HIS A 99 9.38 3.68 -4.09
CA HIS A 99 10.79 3.35 -4.25
C HIS A 99 11.02 2.29 -5.35
N GLY A 100 9.99 1.49 -5.66
CA GLY A 100 9.98 0.51 -6.74
C GLY A 100 9.22 1.01 -7.97
N HIS A 101 8.24 0.23 -8.44
CA HIS A 101 7.48 0.55 -9.65
C HIS A 101 6.00 0.75 -9.35
N ALA A 102 5.47 1.93 -9.70
CA ALA A 102 4.04 2.21 -9.78
C ALA A 102 3.64 2.31 -11.25
N LEU A 103 2.70 1.48 -11.68
CA LEU A 103 2.17 1.42 -13.04
C LEU A 103 0.67 1.78 -12.99
N ASP A 104 0.23 2.63 -13.90
CA ASP A 104 -1.20 3.00 -14.04
C ASP A 104 -1.82 3.55 -12.74
N THR A 105 -1.16 4.54 -12.15
CA THR A 105 -1.68 5.25 -10.96
C THR A 105 -2.60 6.39 -11.36
N THR A 106 -3.82 6.41 -10.82
CA THR A 106 -4.79 7.49 -10.96
C THR A 106 -4.85 8.31 -9.67
N LEU A 107 -4.50 9.60 -9.75
CA LEU A 107 -4.60 10.55 -8.64
C LEU A 107 -5.93 11.30 -8.69
N ASN A 108 -6.90 10.90 -7.88
CA ASN A 108 -8.16 11.61 -7.66
C ASN A 108 -8.08 12.55 -6.45
N GLY A 109 -7.15 13.52 -6.54
CA GLY A 109 -6.83 14.48 -5.49
C GLY A 109 -5.87 13.98 -4.41
N GLY A 110 -5.42 12.72 -4.49
CA GLY A 110 -4.38 12.16 -3.63
C GLY A 110 -2.96 12.44 -4.14
N TYR A 111 -1.98 11.86 -3.44
CA TYR A 111 -0.56 12.11 -3.71
C TYR A 111 0.22 10.84 -4.07
N GLN A 112 1.20 11.01 -4.96
CA GLN A 112 2.23 10.02 -5.23
C GLN A 112 3.61 10.69 -5.06
N TYR A 113 4.46 10.09 -4.23
CA TYR A 113 5.83 10.53 -3.97
C TYR A 113 6.81 9.53 -4.58
N VAL A 114 7.54 9.94 -5.61
CA VAL A 114 8.50 9.07 -6.31
C VAL A 114 9.91 9.36 -5.82
N HIS A 115 10.55 8.36 -5.22
CA HIS A 115 11.88 8.46 -4.61
C HIS A 115 12.94 7.82 -5.51
N ARG A 116 14.20 8.22 -5.32
CA ARG A 116 15.34 7.56 -5.97
C ARG A 116 15.51 6.13 -5.45
N THR A 117 15.90 5.24 -6.35
CA THR A 117 15.98 3.78 -6.15
C THR A 117 17.18 3.33 -5.29
N ASP A 118 18.02 4.25 -4.81
CA ASP A 118 19.39 3.99 -4.39
C ASP A 118 19.76 4.48 -2.96
N LEU A 119 18.78 4.73 -2.08
CA LEU A 119 19.07 4.88 -0.64
C LEU A 119 19.13 3.50 0.03
N ARG A 120 20.37 3.07 0.31
CA ARG A 120 20.73 1.99 1.23
C ARG A 120 20.58 2.42 2.68
#